data_AF-A0A4Q8B4U1-F1
#
_entry.id   AF-A0A4Q8B4U1-F1
#
_cell.length_a   1.000
_cell.length_b   1.000
_cell.length_c   1.000
_cell.angle_alpha   90.00
_cell.angle_beta   90.00
_cell.angle_gamma   90.00
#
_symmetry.space_group_name_H-M   'P 1'
#
loop_
_entity.id
_entity.type
_entity.pdbx_description
1 polymer ?
#
loop_
_entity_poly.entity_id
_entity_poly.type
_entity_poly.pdbx_seq_one_letter_code
_entity_poly.pdbx_strand_id
1 'polypeptide(L)'
;MAEYPPFAVTVDLVVLTVRSDALSVLLVRRGIPPYEGHWALPGGFVGINEDLPDAAARELTEETGLPEPAGHLEQLGTYGRPDRDPRGRVVTVAWLALLPDLPTPVAGSDAASADWLPVSRLTPGQLAFDHDRILADGLERARAKLEYTPLASAFCPPEFTVAQLRAVYETVWGTRLDPRNFHRKVTGTPGFVEPVGRATEGERGRPAQLFRRGPATLLHPPMLRPQ
;
A
#
# COMPACT_ATOMS: atom_id res chain seq x y z
N MET A 1 -32.56 23.99 -12.45
CA MET A 1 -32.37 22.91 -11.45
C MET A 1 -31.73 21.74 -12.18
N ALA A 2 -30.73 21.07 -11.59
CA ALA A 2 -30.10 19.92 -12.24
C ALA A 2 -31.11 18.78 -12.42
N GLU A 3 -31.09 18.13 -13.59
CA GLU A 3 -31.95 16.99 -13.94
C GLU A 3 -31.67 15.76 -13.06
N TYR A 4 -30.46 15.70 -12.48
CA TYR A 4 -30.00 14.62 -11.61
C TYR A 4 -29.72 15.14 -10.20
N PRO A 5 -30.13 14.41 -9.14
CA PRO A 5 -29.85 14.82 -7.77
C PRO A 5 -28.35 14.77 -7.49
N PRO A 6 -27.78 15.79 -6.82
CA PRO A 6 -26.38 15.75 -6.40
C PRO A 6 -26.17 14.64 -5.37
N PHE A 7 -24.99 14.05 -5.39
CA PHE A 7 -24.53 13.08 -4.39
C PHE A 7 -23.11 13.42 -3.96
N ALA A 8 -22.69 12.93 -2.78
CA ALA A 8 -21.38 13.23 -2.25
C ALA A 8 -20.30 12.31 -2.84
N VAL A 9 -19.10 12.85 -3.01
CA VAL A 9 -17.92 12.08 -3.44
C VAL A 9 -16.90 12.08 -2.32
N THR A 10 -16.32 10.91 -2.05
CA THR A 10 -15.20 10.74 -1.12
C THR A 10 -14.01 10.13 -1.84
N VAL A 11 -12.84 10.21 -1.20
CA VAL A 11 -11.69 9.37 -1.50
C VAL A 11 -11.38 8.51 -0.28
N ASP A 12 -11.00 7.26 -0.51
CA ASP A 12 -10.54 6.33 0.54
C ASP A 12 -9.18 5.76 0.12
N LEU A 13 -8.21 5.70 1.03
CA LEU A 13 -6.86 5.23 0.72
C LEU A 13 -6.55 3.88 1.36
N VAL A 14 -6.17 2.92 0.53
CA VAL A 14 -5.46 1.71 0.97
C VAL A 14 -3.98 2.04 1.00
N VAL A 15 -3.49 2.45 2.17
CA VAL A 15 -2.06 2.75 2.37
C VAL A 15 -1.38 1.52 2.96
N LEU A 16 -0.48 0.90 2.19
CA LEU A 16 0.26 -0.28 2.62
C LEU A 16 1.75 0.02 2.78
N THR A 17 2.34 -0.62 3.78
CA THR A 17 3.76 -0.56 4.07
C THR A 17 4.25 -1.90 4.62
N VAL A 18 5.55 -2.15 4.51
CA VAL A 18 6.20 -3.33 5.12
C VAL A 18 6.89 -2.88 6.40
N ARG A 19 6.47 -3.41 7.56
CA ARG A 19 7.02 -3.08 8.87
C ARG A 19 7.13 -4.32 9.72
N SER A 20 8.26 -4.48 10.41
CA SER A 20 8.51 -5.63 11.30
C SER A 20 8.20 -6.98 10.62
N ASP A 21 8.67 -7.16 9.38
CA ASP A 21 8.45 -8.35 8.54
C ASP A 21 6.97 -8.69 8.28
N ALA A 22 6.08 -7.69 8.34
CA ALA A 22 4.66 -7.83 8.04
C ALA A 22 4.18 -6.76 7.06
N LEU A 23 3.25 -7.13 6.18
CA LEU A 23 2.48 -6.19 5.39
C LEU A 23 1.43 -5.56 6.31
N SER A 24 1.52 -4.25 6.49
CA SER A 24 0.64 -3.46 7.35
C SER A 24 -0.14 -2.46 6.53
N VAL A 25 -1.35 -2.16 6.98
CA VAL A 25 -2.24 -1.15 6.41
C VAL A 25 -2.49 -0.02 7.40
N LEU A 26 -2.59 1.21 6.91
CA LEU A 26 -3.03 2.36 7.71
C LEU A 26 -4.53 2.24 7.94
N LEU A 27 -4.93 2.26 9.21
CA LEU A 27 -6.34 2.34 9.57
C LEU A 27 -6.55 3.46 10.59
N VAL A 28 -7.70 4.13 10.47
CA VAL A 28 -8.16 5.15 11.39
C VAL A 28 -9.34 4.61 12.18
N ARG A 29 -9.39 4.90 13.48
CA ARG A 29 -10.51 4.55 14.33
C ARG A 29 -11.49 5.71 14.34
N ARG A 30 -12.70 5.49 13.83
CA ARG A 30 -13.71 6.53 13.70
C ARG A 30 -14.11 7.09 15.07
N GLY A 31 -14.08 8.40 15.24
CA GLY A 31 -14.52 9.10 16.46
C GLY A 31 -15.99 9.54 16.43
N ILE A 32 -16.68 9.36 15.30
CA ILE A 32 -18.06 9.82 15.10
C ILE A 32 -18.97 8.76 14.45
N PRO A 33 -20.29 8.79 14.70
CA PRO A 33 -21.26 7.97 13.97
C PRO A 33 -21.30 8.31 12.47
N PRO A 34 -21.69 7.37 11.59
CA PRO A 34 -21.92 5.93 11.83
C PRO A 34 -20.62 5.17 12.09
N TYR A 35 -20.70 3.92 12.55
CA TYR A 35 -19.53 3.06 12.81
C TYR A 35 -18.50 3.67 13.77
N GLU A 36 -18.96 4.44 14.76
CA GLU A 36 -18.09 4.97 15.82
C GLU A 36 -17.31 3.83 16.49
N GLY A 37 -16.03 4.06 16.76
CA GLY A 37 -15.13 3.08 17.35
C GLY A 37 -14.66 1.95 16.42
N HIS A 38 -15.17 1.84 15.19
CA HIS A 38 -14.69 0.88 14.19
C HIS A 38 -13.45 1.41 13.47
N TRP A 39 -12.65 0.49 12.95
CA TRP A 39 -11.56 0.83 12.03
C TRP A 39 -12.11 1.19 10.65
N ALA A 40 -11.45 2.09 9.94
CA ALA A 40 -11.77 2.48 8.58
C ALA A 40 -10.47 2.77 7.82
N LEU A 41 -10.52 2.69 6.49
CA LEU A 41 -9.50 3.30 5.66
C LEU A 41 -9.49 4.82 5.91
N PRO A 42 -8.31 5.46 5.90
CA PRO A 42 -8.22 6.92 5.86
C PRO A 42 -8.89 7.45 4.60
N GLY A 43 -9.56 8.59 4.71
CA GLY A 43 -10.34 9.15 3.63
C GLY A 43 -11.35 10.18 4.10
N GLY A 44 -11.88 10.91 3.13
CA GLY A 44 -12.77 12.04 3.40
C GLY A 44 -13.48 12.54 2.16
N PHE A 45 -14.30 13.58 2.35
CA PHE A 45 -15.09 14.17 1.27
C PHE A 45 -14.22 15.05 0.36
N VAL A 46 -14.53 15.01 -0.93
CA VAL A 46 -13.89 15.86 -1.93
C VAL A 46 -14.48 17.27 -1.82
N GLY A 47 -13.60 18.27 -1.74
CA GLY A 47 -14.01 19.69 -1.73
C GLY A 47 -14.65 20.13 -3.04
N ILE A 48 -15.51 21.16 -2.99
CA ILE A 48 -16.26 21.64 -4.17
C ILE A 48 -15.37 22.15 -5.33
N ASN A 49 -14.14 22.57 -5.00
CA ASN A 49 -13.14 23.07 -5.94
C ASN A 49 -11.87 22.19 -5.94
N GLU A 50 -11.97 20.94 -5.49
CA GLU A 50 -10.86 20.01 -5.33
C GLU A 50 -10.97 18.86 -6.34
N ASP A 51 -9.86 18.50 -6.99
CA ASP A 51 -9.80 17.33 -7.86
C ASP A 51 -9.53 16.05 -7.05
N LEU A 52 -9.87 14.88 -7.59
CA LEU A 52 -9.73 13.59 -6.91
C LEU A 52 -8.30 13.25 -6.49
N PRO A 53 -7.25 13.47 -7.33
CA PRO A 53 -5.87 13.22 -6.91
C PRO A 53 -5.43 14.16 -5.79
N ASP A 54 -5.88 15.42 -5.82
CA ASP A 54 -5.57 16.42 -4.79
C ASP A 54 -6.23 16.05 -3.45
N ALA A 55 -7.49 15.62 -3.48
CA ALA A 55 -8.18 15.10 -2.31
C ALA A 55 -7.44 13.88 -1.73
N ALA A 56 -7.04 12.92 -2.57
CA ALA A 56 -6.31 11.74 -2.11
C ALA A 56 -4.96 12.10 -1.49
N ALA A 57 -4.22 13.04 -2.09
CA ALA A 57 -2.95 13.52 -1.56
C ALA A 57 -3.12 14.26 -0.23
N ARG A 58 -4.17 15.09 -0.10
CA ARG A 58 -4.52 15.78 1.14
C ARG A 58 -4.84 14.80 2.26
N GLU A 59 -5.78 13.88 2.04
CA GLU A 59 -6.18 12.86 3.04
C GLU A 59 -4.99 11.98 3.45
N LEU A 60 -4.12 11.61 2.49
CA LEU A 60 -2.89 10.88 2.80
C LEU A 60 -1.95 11.70 3.70
N THR A 61 -1.79 12.99 3.42
CA THR A 61 -0.92 13.90 4.17
C THR A 61 -1.44 14.13 5.58
N GLU A 62 -2.75 14.35 5.74
CA GLU A 62 -3.40 14.59 7.02
C GLU A 62 -3.20 13.41 7.98
N GLU A 63 -3.29 12.17 7.49
CA GLU A 63 -3.24 10.96 8.33
C GLU A 63 -1.83 10.38 8.53
N THR A 64 -0.91 10.62 7.58
CA THR A 64 0.48 10.14 7.67
C THR A 64 1.48 11.21 8.12
N GLY A 65 1.09 12.49 8.06
CA GLY A 65 2.00 13.62 8.27
C GLY A 65 3.06 13.79 7.18
N LEU A 66 2.97 13.06 6.07
CA LEU A 66 3.94 13.16 4.97
C LEU A 66 3.51 14.22 3.95
N PRO A 67 4.29 15.29 3.74
CA PRO A 67 3.91 16.39 2.85
C PRO A 67 3.88 15.98 1.38
N GLU A 68 4.66 14.96 0.99
CA GLU A 68 4.57 14.31 -0.31
C GLU A 68 4.89 12.81 -0.13
N PRO A 69 4.05 11.89 -0.67
CA PRO A 69 4.33 10.47 -0.58
C PRO A 69 5.52 10.10 -1.47
N ALA A 70 6.67 9.84 -0.85
CA ALA A 70 7.79 9.19 -1.52
C ALA A 70 7.44 7.71 -1.81
N GLY A 71 6.72 7.46 -2.90
CA GLY A 71 6.38 6.10 -3.31
C GLY A 71 5.34 6.01 -4.40
N HIS A 72 4.63 4.88 -4.46
CA HIS A 72 3.66 4.60 -5.52
C HIS A 72 2.25 4.96 -5.05
N LEU A 73 1.58 5.86 -5.76
CA LEU A 73 0.18 6.22 -5.57
C LEU A 73 -0.57 6.02 -6.88
N GLU A 74 -1.69 5.29 -6.85
CA GLU A 74 -2.55 5.10 -8.02
C GLU A 74 -4.02 5.00 -7.64
N GLN A 75 -4.90 5.36 -8.56
CA GLN A 75 -6.32 5.08 -8.40
C GLN A 75 -6.56 3.56 -8.45
N LEU A 76 -7.25 3.04 -7.45
CA LEU A 76 -7.58 1.62 -7.32
C LEU A 76 -8.87 1.29 -8.08
N GLY A 77 -9.95 2.00 -7.76
CA GLY A 77 -11.29 1.76 -8.29
C GLY A 77 -12.33 2.76 -7.75
N THR A 78 -13.56 2.65 -8.23
CA THR A 78 -14.68 3.51 -7.82
C THR A 78 -15.83 2.66 -7.29
N TYR A 79 -16.33 3.01 -6.11
CA TYR A 79 -17.32 2.23 -5.38
C TYR A 79 -18.54 3.10 -5.09
N GLY A 80 -19.69 2.70 -5.64
CA GLY A 80 -20.91 3.51 -5.63
C GLY A 80 -22.18 2.71 -5.38
N ARG A 81 -22.10 1.60 -4.63
CA ARG A 81 -23.32 0.88 -4.21
C ARG A 81 -24.23 1.87 -3.47
N PRO A 82 -25.54 1.95 -3.78
CA PRO A 82 -26.41 2.97 -3.21
C PRO A 82 -26.49 2.98 -1.68
N ASP A 83 -26.23 1.84 -1.05
CA ASP A 83 -26.32 1.56 0.38
C ASP A 83 -24.95 1.48 1.08
N ARG A 84 -23.85 1.81 0.39
CA ARG A 84 -22.50 1.71 0.98
C ARG A 84 -22.31 2.61 2.21
N ASP A 85 -23.00 3.74 2.22
CA ASP A 85 -22.96 4.72 3.30
C ASP A 85 -24.38 4.97 3.83
N PRO A 86 -24.66 4.71 5.13
CA PRO A 86 -25.99 4.91 5.70
C PRO A 86 -26.41 6.38 5.78
N ARG A 87 -25.50 7.33 5.54
CA ARG A 87 -25.78 8.77 5.56
C ARG A 87 -26.45 9.26 4.26
N GLY A 88 -26.40 8.47 3.18
CA GLY A 88 -27.02 8.82 1.91
C GLY A 88 -26.22 8.33 0.70
N ARG A 89 -26.50 8.89 -0.47
CA ARG A 89 -25.78 8.52 -1.70
C ARG A 89 -24.36 9.09 -1.66
N VAL A 90 -23.39 8.19 -1.50
CA VAL A 90 -21.96 8.50 -1.54
C VAL A 90 -21.27 7.59 -2.54
N VAL A 91 -20.40 8.17 -3.36
CA VAL A 91 -19.47 7.42 -4.22
C VAL A 91 -18.05 7.66 -3.70
N THR A 92 -17.28 6.60 -3.48
CA THR A 92 -15.86 6.76 -3.16
C THR A 92 -14.99 6.40 -4.35
N VAL A 93 -13.95 7.20 -4.58
CA VAL A 93 -12.85 6.87 -5.48
C VAL A 93 -11.69 6.42 -4.62
N ALA A 94 -11.42 5.11 -4.61
CA ALA A 94 -10.38 4.56 -3.78
C ALA A 94 -9.01 4.66 -4.45
N TRP A 95 -7.98 4.84 -3.63
CA TRP A 95 -6.59 4.95 -4.04
C TRP A 95 -5.74 3.89 -3.33
N LEU A 96 -4.70 3.40 -4.00
CA LEU A 96 -3.69 2.52 -3.44
C LEU A 96 -2.39 3.28 -3.30
N ALA A 97 -1.84 3.30 -2.09
CA ALA A 97 -0.51 3.80 -1.81
C ALA A 97 0.40 2.67 -1.32
N LEU A 98 1.58 2.51 -1.94
CA LEU A 98 2.61 1.55 -1.56
C LEU A 98 3.87 2.33 -1.18
N LEU A 99 4.05 2.56 0.12
CA LEU A 99 5.03 3.51 0.62
C LEU A 99 5.97 2.85 1.65
N PRO A 100 7.30 2.96 1.48
CA PRO A 100 8.27 2.47 2.45
C PRO A 100 8.43 3.44 3.63
N ASP A 101 8.97 2.95 4.75
CA ASP A 101 9.49 3.75 5.86
C ASP A 101 8.55 4.85 6.41
N LEU A 102 7.25 4.56 6.44
CA LEU A 102 6.26 5.52 6.94
C LEU A 102 6.45 5.80 8.44
N PRO A 103 6.26 7.05 8.90
CA PRO A 103 6.28 7.37 10.32
C PRO A 103 5.13 6.68 11.06
N THR A 104 5.16 6.73 12.40
CA THR A 104 3.97 6.42 13.19
C THR A 104 2.85 7.38 12.78
N PRO A 105 1.64 6.88 12.47
CA PRO A 105 0.58 7.72 11.95
C PRO A 105 0.04 8.61 13.06
N VAL A 106 -0.53 9.75 12.68
CA VAL A 106 -1.10 10.73 13.61
C VAL A 106 -2.58 10.81 13.30
N ALA A 107 -3.43 10.74 14.32
CA ALA A 107 -4.87 10.88 14.12
C ALA A 107 -5.20 12.32 13.70
N GLY A 108 -5.93 12.48 12.59
CA GLY A 108 -6.46 13.76 12.12
C GLY A 108 -7.97 13.92 12.31
N SER A 109 -8.45 15.17 12.26
CA SER A 109 -9.86 15.57 12.11
C SER A 109 -10.87 14.77 12.96
N ASP A 110 -11.54 13.78 12.35
CA ASP A 110 -12.63 12.98 12.92
C ASP A 110 -12.17 11.60 13.46
N ALA A 111 -10.87 11.29 13.37
CA ALA A 111 -10.29 10.04 13.86
C ALA A 111 -9.94 10.13 15.35
N ALA A 112 -10.38 9.12 16.12
CA ALA A 112 -9.99 8.97 17.52
C ALA A 112 -8.53 8.48 17.67
N SER A 113 -8.03 7.72 16.70
CA SER A 113 -6.66 7.21 16.64
C SER A 113 -6.33 6.74 15.22
N ALA A 114 -5.05 6.73 14.83
CA ALA A 114 -4.56 6.08 13.62
C ALA A 114 -3.48 5.05 13.98
N ASP A 115 -3.42 3.92 13.29
CA ASP A 115 -2.41 2.88 13.55
C ASP A 115 -2.06 2.05 12.31
N TRP A 116 -0.85 1.47 12.32
CA TRP A 116 -0.40 0.47 11.36
C TRP A 116 -0.79 -0.92 11.84
N LEU A 117 -1.83 -1.51 11.23
CA LEU A 117 -2.26 -2.85 11.58
C LEU A 117 -1.74 -3.89 10.57
N PRO A 118 -1.10 -4.98 11.04
CA PRO A 118 -0.74 -6.09 10.16
C PRO A 118 -1.98 -6.64 9.47
N VAL A 119 -1.95 -6.75 8.14
CA VAL A 119 -3.07 -7.24 7.34
C VAL A 119 -3.51 -8.65 7.77
N SER A 120 -2.55 -9.47 8.21
CA SER A 120 -2.80 -10.82 8.73
C SER A 120 -3.61 -10.87 10.03
N ARG A 121 -3.78 -9.75 10.74
CA ARG A 121 -4.58 -9.65 11.97
C ARG A 121 -5.99 -9.14 11.73
N LEU A 122 -6.31 -8.70 10.52
CA LEU A 122 -7.64 -8.21 10.19
C LEU A 122 -8.56 -9.38 9.87
N THR A 123 -9.78 -9.36 10.41
CA THR A 123 -10.84 -10.32 10.10
C THR A 123 -11.93 -9.64 9.27
N PRO A 124 -12.57 -10.36 8.33
CA PRO A 124 -13.64 -9.78 7.52
C PRO A 124 -14.76 -9.15 8.37
N GLY A 125 -15.20 -7.95 7.98
CA GLY A 125 -16.29 -7.22 8.64
C GLY A 125 -15.85 -6.38 9.83
N GLN A 126 -14.53 -6.21 10.04
CA GLN A 126 -14.00 -5.32 11.08
C GLN A 126 -13.97 -3.86 10.65
N LEU A 127 -14.04 -3.57 9.35
CA LEU A 127 -13.92 -2.22 8.84
C LEU A 127 -15.30 -1.58 8.64
N ALA A 128 -15.37 -0.27 8.85
CA ALA A 128 -16.57 0.52 8.60
C ALA A 128 -16.96 0.49 7.12
N PHE A 129 -18.26 0.66 6.85
CA PHE A 129 -18.82 0.74 5.49
C PHE A 129 -18.51 -0.51 4.65
N ASP A 130 -18.01 -0.33 3.43
CA ASP A 130 -17.55 -1.40 2.54
C ASP A 130 -16.02 -1.49 2.44
N HIS A 131 -15.30 -0.98 3.44
CA HIS A 131 -13.84 -0.86 3.43
C HIS A 131 -13.11 -2.21 3.42
N ASP A 132 -13.71 -3.29 3.96
CA ASP A 132 -13.17 -4.64 3.81
C ASP A 132 -12.99 -5.03 2.32
N ARG A 133 -13.96 -4.65 1.46
CA ARG A 133 -13.88 -4.91 0.03
C ARG A 133 -12.79 -4.07 -0.63
N ILE A 134 -12.75 -2.77 -0.32
CA ILE A 134 -11.75 -1.84 -0.87
C ILE A 134 -10.34 -2.30 -0.50
N LEU A 135 -10.14 -2.71 0.77
CA LEU A 135 -8.87 -3.26 1.23
C LEU A 135 -8.51 -4.56 0.49
N ALA A 136 -9.45 -5.49 0.33
CA ALA A 136 -9.18 -6.74 -0.40
C ALA A 136 -8.75 -6.48 -1.85
N ASP A 137 -9.42 -5.57 -2.55
CA ASP A 137 -9.07 -5.16 -3.91
C ASP A 137 -7.68 -4.49 -3.94
N GLY A 138 -7.38 -3.63 -2.97
CA GLY A 138 -6.09 -2.94 -2.84
C GLY A 138 -4.92 -3.90 -2.57
N LEU A 139 -5.13 -4.91 -1.70
CA LEU A 139 -4.13 -5.95 -1.43
C LEU A 139 -3.84 -6.77 -2.68
N GLU A 140 -4.86 -7.18 -3.44
CA GLU A 140 -4.64 -7.94 -4.65
C GLU A 140 -3.95 -7.09 -5.73
N ARG A 141 -4.34 -5.82 -5.88
CA ARG A 141 -3.64 -4.89 -6.78
C ARG A 141 -2.17 -4.72 -6.40
N ALA A 142 -1.86 -4.58 -5.11
CA ALA A 142 -0.49 -4.47 -4.63
C ALA A 142 0.33 -5.71 -4.96
N ARG A 143 -0.21 -6.90 -4.70
CA ARG A 143 0.44 -8.17 -5.01
C ARG A 143 0.69 -8.34 -6.51
N ALA A 144 -0.28 -8.01 -7.35
CA ALA A 144 -0.15 -8.05 -8.80
C ALA A 144 0.91 -7.07 -9.31
N LYS A 145 1.01 -5.86 -8.74
CA LYS A 145 2.05 -4.87 -9.12
C LYS A 145 3.46 -5.42 -8.93
N LEU A 146 3.71 -6.19 -7.87
CA LEU A 146 5.01 -6.82 -7.63
C LEU A 146 5.38 -7.88 -8.67
N GLU A 147 4.40 -8.46 -9.39
CA GLU A 147 4.69 -9.44 -10.43
C GLU A 147 5.32 -8.80 -11.68
N TYR A 148 4.93 -7.56 -12.00
CA TYR A 148 5.29 -6.89 -13.25
C TYR A 148 6.19 -5.68 -13.05
N THR A 149 6.47 -5.24 -11.82
CA THR A 149 7.28 -4.05 -11.52
C THR A 149 8.32 -4.35 -10.44
N PRO A 150 9.44 -3.60 -10.40
CA PRO A 150 10.43 -3.73 -9.32
C PRO A 150 10.01 -3.01 -8.03
N LEU A 151 8.72 -2.71 -7.83
CA LEU A 151 8.24 -1.87 -6.72
C LEU A 151 8.64 -2.39 -5.33
N ALA A 152 8.82 -3.71 -5.17
CA ALA A 152 9.34 -4.31 -3.94
C ALA A 152 10.69 -3.72 -3.48
N SER A 153 11.55 -3.26 -4.41
CA SER A 153 12.85 -2.67 -4.04
C SER A 153 12.69 -1.33 -3.31
N ALA A 154 11.54 -0.65 -3.43
CA ALA A 154 11.29 0.58 -2.68
C ALA A 154 11.21 0.33 -1.17
N PHE A 155 10.86 -0.89 -0.75
CA PHE A 155 10.80 -1.29 0.67
C PHE A 155 12.12 -1.84 1.21
N CYS A 156 13.19 -1.80 0.41
CA CYS A 156 14.53 -2.16 0.82
C CYS A 156 15.34 -0.90 1.17
N PRO A 157 16.39 -1.00 2.01
CA PRO A 157 17.36 0.08 2.15
C PRO A 157 17.99 0.45 0.80
N PRO A 158 18.65 1.61 0.65
CA PRO A 158 19.27 2.04 -0.61
C PRO A 158 20.21 0.99 -1.22
N GLU A 159 20.86 0.20 -0.37
CA GLU A 159 21.62 -0.99 -0.76
C GLU A 159 21.13 -2.19 0.04
N PHE A 160 20.87 -3.29 -0.67
CA PHE A 160 20.24 -4.47 -0.11
C PHE A 160 20.79 -5.76 -0.72
N THR A 161 20.61 -6.84 0.00
CA THR A 161 20.86 -8.19 -0.50
C THR A 161 19.63 -8.74 -1.22
N VAL A 162 19.82 -9.68 -2.15
CA VAL A 162 18.70 -10.42 -2.76
C VAL A 162 17.83 -11.11 -1.70
N ALA A 163 18.40 -11.49 -0.54
CA ALA A 163 17.64 -12.08 0.54
C ALA A 163 16.67 -11.09 1.20
N GLN A 164 17.08 -9.83 1.39
CA GLN A 164 16.19 -8.76 1.88
C GLN A 164 15.07 -8.47 0.88
N LEU A 165 15.40 -8.36 -0.41
CA LEU A 165 14.37 -8.19 -1.44
C LEU A 165 13.37 -9.37 -1.45
N ARG A 166 13.87 -10.61 -1.33
CA ARG A 166 13.02 -11.80 -1.22
C ARG A 166 12.07 -11.72 -0.03
N ALA A 167 12.55 -11.26 1.12
CA ALA A 167 11.73 -11.12 2.33
C ALA A 167 10.56 -10.14 2.11
N VAL A 168 10.77 -9.05 1.35
CA VAL A 168 9.69 -8.12 0.96
C VAL A 168 8.64 -8.85 0.11
N TYR A 169 9.07 -9.58 -0.93
CA TYR A 169 8.14 -10.36 -1.77
C TYR A 169 7.37 -11.41 -0.96
N GLU A 170 8.04 -12.17 -0.09
CA GLU A 170 7.38 -13.17 0.77
C GLU A 170 6.36 -12.52 1.71
N THR A 171 6.69 -11.35 2.26
CA THR A 171 5.81 -10.58 3.15
C THR A 171 4.56 -10.07 2.43
N VAL A 172 4.71 -9.51 1.23
CA VAL A 172 3.59 -8.94 0.46
C VAL A 172 2.71 -10.05 -0.14
N TRP A 173 3.31 -11.11 -0.67
CA TRP A 173 2.57 -12.23 -1.26
C TRP A 173 2.04 -13.24 -0.24
N GLY A 174 2.57 -13.25 0.99
CA GLY A 174 2.19 -14.21 2.02
C GLY A 174 2.60 -15.65 1.72
N THR A 175 3.63 -15.85 0.88
CA THR A 175 4.11 -17.17 0.48
C THR A 175 5.63 -17.24 0.47
N ARG A 176 6.20 -18.43 0.68
CA ARG A 176 7.65 -18.65 0.64
C ARG A 176 8.13 -18.80 -0.80
N LEU A 177 9.29 -18.23 -1.09
CA LEU A 177 9.94 -18.28 -2.39
C LEU A 177 11.23 -19.07 -2.30
N ASP A 178 11.48 -19.93 -3.29
CA ASP A 178 12.74 -20.65 -3.40
C ASP A 178 13.92 -19.66 -3.55
N PRO A 179 14.91 -19.66 -2.63
CA PRO A 179 15.98 -18.68 -2.66
C PRO A 179 16.83 -18.71 -3.93
N ARG A 180 17.04 -19.88 -4.53
CA ARG A 180 17.91 -20.04 -5.71
C ARG A 180 17.21 -19.54 -6.97
N ASN A 181 15.94 -19.92 -7.16
CA ASN A 181 15.12 -19.48 -8.27
C ASN A 181 14.88 -17.96 -8.21
N PHE A 182 14.57 -17.44 -7.02
CA PHE A 182 14.41 -16.00 -6.81
C PHE A 182 15.69 -15.25 -7.14
N HIS A 183 16.84 -15.73 -6.65
CA HIS A 183 18.13 -15.11 -6.95
C HIS A 183 18.43 -15.08 -8.45
N ARG A 184 18.30 -16.23 -9.13
CA ARG A 184 18.49 -16.31 -10.60
C ARG A 184 17.55 -15.37 -11.35
N LYS A 185 16.30 -15.24 -10.89
CA LYS A 185 15.31 -14.35 -11.50
C LYS A 185 15.70 -12.88 -11.33
N VAL A 186 16.03 -12.47 -10.11
CA VAL A 186 16.40 -11.08 -9.80
C VAL A 186 17.66 -10.64 -10.55
N THR A 187 18.72 -11.45 -10.51
CA THR A 187 20.00 -11.09 -11.15
C THR A 187 20.02 -11.32 -12.65
N GLY A 188 19.14 -12.20 -13.17
CA GLY A 188 19.00 -12.48 -14.59
C GLY A 188 18.04 -11.56 -15.33
N THR A 189 17.15 -10.84 -14.65
CA THR A 189 16.23 -9.88 -15.27
C THR A 189 16.93 -8.53 -15.48
N PRO A 190 17.08 -8.07 -16.75
CA PRO A 190 17.76 -6.81 -17.04
C PRO A 190 17.12 -5.62 -16.31
N GLY A 191 17.97 -4.78 -15.70
CA GLY A 191 17.54 -3.54 -15.05
C GLY A 191 16.75 -3.71 -13.75
N PHE A 192 16.51 -4.94 -13.27
CA PHE A 192 15.82 -5.14 -11.99
C PHE A 192 16.68 -4.63 -10.83
N VAL A 193 17.92 -5.11 -10.75
CA VAL A 193 18.89 -4.68 -9.74
C VAL A 193 20.26 -4.44 -10.36
N GLU A 194 21.05 -3.59 -9.73
CA GLU A 194 22.45 -3.34 -10.12
C GLU A 194 23.40 -3.74 -8.99
N PRO A 195 24.48 -4.47 -9.27
CA PRO A 195 25.47 -4.81 -8.24
C PRO A 195 26.23 -3.55 -7.81
N VAL A 196 26.41 -3.38 -6.50
CA VAL A 196 27.20 -2.25 -5.95
C VAL A 196 28.71 -2.52 -6.01
N GLY A 197 29.10 -3.79 -6.16
CA GLY A 197 30.52 -4.20 -6.16
C GLY A 197 31.10 -4.46 -4.76
N ARG A 198 30.28 -4.32 -3.71
CA ARG A 198 30.62 -4.70 -2.32
C ARG A 198 29.68 -5.79 -1.79
N ALA A 199 30.05 -6.36 -0.65
CA ALA A 199 29.27 -7.36 0.06
C ALA A 199 29.03 -6.92 1.50
N THR A 200 28.05 -7.53 2.18
CA THR A 200 27.80 -7.31 3.60
C THR A 200 29.03 -7.64 4.44
N GLU A 201 29.39 -6.75 5.36
CA GLU A 201 30.40 -7.03 6.39
C GLU A 201 29.74 -7.82 7.53
N GLY A 202 30.27 -8.99 7.88
CA GLY A 202 29.68 -9.83 8.94
C GLY A 202 30.57 -10.97 9.41
N GLU A 203 30.55 -11.23 10.73
CA GLU A 203 31.44 -12.16 11.45
C GLU A 203 31.07 -13.66 11.32
N ARG A 204 29.84 -14.00 10.86
CA ARG A 204 29.39 -15.39 10.64
C ARG A 204 28.59 -15.53 9.35
N GLY A 205 29.08 -16.35 8.43
CA GLY A 205 28.45 -16.67 7.16
C GLY A 205 29.23 -16.13 5.95
N ARG A 206 28.88 -16.60 4.74
CA ARG A 206 29.49 -16.10 3.50
C ARG A 206 28.96 -14.68 3.23
N PRO A 207 29.83 -13.69 2.98
CA PRO A 207 29.41 -12.33 2.61
C PRO A 207 28.40 -12.35 1.45
N ALA A 208 27.28 -11.65 1.62
CA ALA A 208 26.25 -11.54 0.61
C ALA A 208 26.49 -10.29 -0.25
N GLN A 209 26.41 -10.44 -1.58
CA GLN A 209 26.56 -9.31 -2.49
C GLN A 209 25.45 -8.28 -2.28
N LEU A 210 25.84 -7.00 -2.29
CA LEU A 210 24.93 -5.87 -2.22
C LEU A 210 24.53 -5.39 -3.61
N PHE A 211 23.26 -5.02 -3.70
CA PHE A 211 22.60 -4.51 -4.89
C PHE A 211 21.87 -3.21 -4.56
N ARG A 212 21.59 -2.42 -5.59
CA ARG A 212 20.68 -1.28 -5.54
C ARG A 212 19.56 -1.48 -6.56
N ARG A 213 18.48 -0.70 -6.44
CA ARG A 213 17.40 -0.66 -7.42
C ARG A 213 17.97 -0.32 -8.81
N GLY A 214 17.63 -1.14 -9.81
CA GLY A 214 17.97 -0.85 -11.20
C GLY A 214 16.95 0.05 -11.90
N PRO A 215 17.20 0.45 -13.14
CA PRO A 215 16.40 1.44 -13.87
C PRO A 215 15.07 0.90 -14.41
N ALA A 216 14.79 -0.41 -14.28
CA ALA A 216 13.56 -0.98 -14.81
C ALA A 216 12.32 -0.34 -14.15
N THR A 217 11.31 -0.09 -14.97
CA THR A 217 9.96 0.26 -14.52
C THR A 217 8.99 -0.92 -14.65
N LEU A 218 9.32 -1.87 -15.53
CA LEU A 218 8.62 -3.14 -15.75
C LEU A 218 9.61 -4.31 -15.72
N LEU A 219 9.17 -5.46 -15.21
CA LEU A 219 9.94 -6.70 -15.18
C LEU A 219 9.61 -7.55 -16.41
N HIS A 220 10.63 -7.81 -17.23
CA HIS A 220 10.51 -8.73 -18.36
C HIS A 220 11.62 -9.79 -18.34
N PRO A 221 11.30 -11.09 -18.18
CA PRO A 221 9.96 -11.64 -17.96
C PRO A 221 9.43 -11.32 -16.55
N PRO A 222 8.10 -11.29 -16.33
CA PRO A 222 7.50 -10.98 -15.03
C PRO A 222 7.86 -12.03 -13.96
N MET A 223 7.80 -11.63 -12.69
CA MET A 223 7.99 -12.49 -11.53
C MET A 223 6.62 -12.93 -11.01
N LEU A 224 6.08 -14.02 -11.55
CA LEU A 224 4.75 -14.49 -11.17
C LEU A 224 4.73 -15.00 -9.73
N ARG A 225 3.67 -14.64 -9.00
CA ARG A 225 3.39 -15.18 -7.66
C ARG A 225 3.11 -16.69 -7.79
N PRO A 226 3.70 -17.54 -6.91
CA PRO A 226 3.32 -18.95 -6.84
C PRO A 226 1.83 -19.10 -6.52
N GLN A 227 1.14 -20.02 -7.21
CA GLN A 227 -0.23 -20.41 -6.90
C GLN A 227 -0.28 -21.36 -5.69
#